data_AF-A0A7S0XTJ9-F1
#
_entry.id   AF-A0A7S0XTJ9-F1
#
_cell.length_a   1.000
_cell.length_b   1.000
_cell.length_c   1.000
_cell.angle_alpha   90.00
_cell.angle_beta   90.00
_cell.angle_gamma   90.00
#
_symmetry.space_group_name_H-M   'P 1'
#
loop_
_entity.id
_entity.type
_entity.pdbx_description
1 polymer ?
#
loop_
_entity_poly.entity_id
_entity_poly.type
_entity_poly.pdbx_seq_one_letter_code
_entity_poly.pdbx_strand_id
1 'polypeptide(L)'
;YSSEGRGGGQWVTCELESKELMAICLKRVHGLDKVKLLDASFLWTEPHSKRLKVKLAVRKELFSGVVLQQQVVVEFVVKNHYCKNCHMHAAQIDWSSVVQVRQKVDHKRTFYLLEQLILKHKA
;
A
#
# COMPACT_ATOMS: atom_id res chain seq x y z
N TYR A 1 13.70 13.35 9.34
CA TYR A 1 13.73 11.95 9.83
C TYR A 1 12.62 11.14 9.17
N SER A 2 12.87 10.70 7.94
CA SER A 2 12.25 9.56 7.24
C SER A 2 12.69 9.69 5.80
N SER A 3 13.61 8.82 5.40
CA SER A 3 14.10 8.69 4.04
C SER A 3 12.94 8.30 3.12
N GLU A 4 12.41 9.27 2.38
CA GLU A 4 11.60 9.02 1.19
C GLU A 4 12.51 8.42 0.11
N GLY A 5 12.79 7.13 0.26
CA GLY A 5 13.44 6.32 -0.77
C GLY A 5 12.48 6.15 -1.94
N ARG A 6 12.71 6.92 -3.01
CA ARG A 6 12.29 6.72 -4.41
C ARG A 6 11.11 5.77 -4.61
N GLY A 7 9.89 6.30 -4.54
CA GLY A 7 8.66 5.64 -4.93
C GLY A 7 7.47 6.34 -4.31
N GLY A 8 6.78 7.18 -5.09
CA GLY A 8 5.66 8.01 -4.65
C GLY A 8 4.66 7.24 -3.76
N GLY A 9 4.46 7.75 -2.55
CA GLY A 9 3.78 7.08 -1.44
C GLY A 9 2.27 6.95 -1.61
N GLN A 10 1.84 6.05 -2.48
CA GLN A 10 0.47 5.55 -2.49
C GLN A 10 0.37 4.35 -1.54
N TRP A 11 -0.50 4.45 -0.53
CA TRP A 11 -0.85 3.32 0.32
C TRP A 11 -1.69 2.34 -0.51
N VAL A 12 -1.28 1.08 -0.54
CA VAL A 12 -1.99 0.01 -1.25
C VAL A 12 -2.46 -1.00 -0.22
N THR A 13 -3.73 -1.37 -0.29
CA THR A 13 -4.29 -2.45 0.51
C THR A 13 -3.88 -3.76 -0.12
N CYS A 14 -3.13 -4.59 0.59
CA CYS A 14 -2.69 -5.89 0.11
C CYS A 14 -2.93 -6.96 1.19
N GLU A 15 -3.37 -8.14 0.77
CA GLU A 15 -3.45 -9.30 1.66
C GLU A 15 -2.07 -9.92 1.89
N LEU A 16 -1.91 -10.67 2.99
CA LEU A 16 -0.69 -11.44 3.25
C LEU A 16 -0.50 -12.49 2.15
N GLU A 17 0.75 -12.68 1.73
CA GLU A 17 1.13 -13.61 0.65
C GLU A 17 0.48 -13.32 -0.72
N SER A 18 -0.05 -12.12 -0.93
CA SER A 18 -0.61 -11.70 -2.21
C SER A 18 0.44 -11.31 -3.26
N LYS A 19 0.04 -11.34 -4.54
CA LYS A 19 0.87 -10.91 -5.67
C LYS A 19 1.27 -9.43 -5.58
N GLU A 20 0.38 -8.60 -5.05
CA GLU A 20 0.62 -7.16 -4.89
C GLU A 20 1.69 -6.89 -3.83
N LEU A 21 1.64 -7.59 -2.71
CA LEU A 21 2.66 -7.52 -1.66
C LEU A 21 4.04 -7.95 -2.19
N MET A 22 4.07 -8.99 -3.01
CA MET A 22 5.31 -9.44 -3.66
C MET A 22 5.90 -8.36 -4.57
N ALA A 23 5.09 -7.67 -5.36
CA ALA A 23 5.55 -6.57 -6.21
C ALA A 23 6.16 -5.42 -5.38
N ILE A 24 5.60 -5.12 -4.21
CA ILE A 24 6.17 -4.12 -3.27
C ILE A 24 7.51 -4.62 -2.72
N CYS A 25 7.62 -5.88 -2.32
CA CYS A 25 8.86 -6.47 -1.83
C CYS A 25 9.96 -6.42 -2.89
N LEU A 26 9.68 -6.85 -4.14
CA LEU A 26 10.66 -6.88 -5.22
C LEU A 26 11.20 -5.49 -5.57
N LYS A 27 10.35 -4.45 -5.56
CA LYS A 27 10.78 -3.05 -5.78
C LYS A 27 11.75 -2.55 -4.70
N ARG A 28 11.72 -3.13 -3.51
CA ARG A 28 12.60 -2.74 -2.38
C ARG A 28 13.91 -3.54 -2.34
N VAL A 29 14.04 -4.62 -3.11
CA VAL A 29 15.28 -5.41 -3.16
C VAL A 29 16.33 -4.66 -3.95
N HIS A 30 17.47 -4.38 -3.31
CA HIS A 30 18.59 -3.72 -3.96
C HIS A 30 19.30 -4.65 -4.96
N GLY A 31 19.66 -4.12 -6.13
CA GLY A 31 20.48 -4.83 -7.11
C GLY A 31 19.72 -5.84 -7.98
N LEU A 32 18.39 -5.92 -7.86
CA LEU A 32 17.57 -6.76 -8.72
C LEU A 32 17.68 -6.33 -10.20
N ASP A 33 17.91 -5.05 -10.50
CA ASP A 33 18.10 -4.53 -11.86
C ASP A 33 19.31 -5.14 -12.59
N LYS A 34 20.28 -5.70 -11.86
CA LYS A 34 21.52 -6.26 -12.41
C LYS A 34 21.40 -7.75 -12.73
N VAL A 35 20.29 -8.39 -12.37
CA VAL A 35 20.13 -9.85 -12.40
C VAL A 35 18.74 -10.19 -12.95
N LYS A 36 18.62 -11.28 -13.72
CA LYS A 36 17.30 -11.73 -14.21
C LYS A 36 16.60 -12.51 -13.09
N LEU A 37 15.41 -12.06 -12.69
CA LEU A 37 14.55 -12.82 -11.77
C LEU A 37 13.89 -13.98 -12.53
N LEU A 38 13.99 -15.20 -12.01
CA LEU A 38 13.34 -16.39 -12.57
C LEU A 38 12.05 -16.71 -11.84
N ASP A 39 12.11 -16.72 -10.50
CA ASP A 39 11.00 -17.11 -9.64
C ASP A 39 11.08 -16.36 -8.31
N ALA A 40 9.91 -16.13 -7.72
CA ALA A 40 9.74 -15.52 -6.41
C ALA A 40 8.58 -16.19 -5.68
N SER A 41 8.84 -16.68 -4.47
CA SER A 41 7.84 -17.33 -3.63
C SER A 41 7.95 -16.86 -2.18
N PHE A 42 6.81 -16.78 -1.49
CA PHE A 42 6.80 -16.59 -0.05
C PHE A 42 7.18 -17.89 0.65
N LEU A 43 7.99 -17.77 1.69
CA LEU A 43 8.22 -18.85 2.64
C LEU A 43 7.34 -18.58 3.85
N TRP A 44 6.61 -19.61 4.28
CA TRP A 44 5.76 -19.50 5.46
C TRP A 44 6.58 -18.99 6.65
N THR A 45 6.06 -17.94 7.29
CA THR A 45 6.56 -17.40 8.54
C THR A 45 5.43 -17.37 9.54
N GLU A 46 5.77 -17.46 10.82
CA GLU A 46 4.75 -17.47 11.86
C GLU A 46 4.00 -16.11 11.90
N PRO A 47 2.65 -16.08 11.99
CA PRO A 47 1.85 -14.87 11.83
C PRO A 47 2.22 -13.70 12.75
N HIS A 48 2.69 -13.99 13.96
CA HIS A 48 3.03 -12.98 14.97
C HIS A 48 4.46 -12.43 14.85
N SER A 49 5.30 -13.06 14.02
CA SER A 49 6.71 -12.72 13.91
C SER A 49 6.98 -11.35 13.30
N LYS A 50 5.97 -10.76 12.62
CA LYS A 50 6.09 -9.53 11.80
C LYS A 50 7.25 -9.61 10.82
N ARG A 51 7.57 -10.81 10.35
CA ARG A 51 8.63 -11.10 9.39
C ARG A 51 8.03 -11.77 8.17
N LEU A 52 8.46 -11.34 6.99
CA LEU A 52 8.11 -11.95 5.72
C LEU A 52 9.38 -12.46 5.07
N LYS A 53 9.41 -13.75 4.73
CA LYS A 53 10.56 -14.35 4.02
C LYS A 53 10.16 -14.57 2.56
N VAL A 54 10.97 -14.04 1.65
CA VAL A 54 10.78 -14.20 0.21
C VAL A 54 11.97 -14.97 -0.34
N LYS A 55 11.71 -16.12 -0.94
CA LYS A 55 12.69 -16.90 -1.69
C LYS A 55 12.72 -16.37 -3.11
N LEU A 56 13.90 -15.94 -3.55
CA LEU A 56 14.16 -15.43 -4.89
C LEU A 56 15.10 -16.40 -5.62
N ALA A 57 14.72 -16.80 -6.82
CA ALA A 57 15.60 -17.48 -7.76
C ALA A 57 16.08 -16.46 -8.79
N VAL A 58 17.39 -16.17 -8.79
CA VAL A 58 18.00 -15.17 -9.65
C VAL A 58 19.04 -15.81 -10.58
N ARG A 59 19.13 -15.31 -11.80
CA ARG A 59 20.04 -15.77 -12.85
C ARG A 59 20.91 -14.64 -13.35
N LYS A 60 22.23 -14.85 -13.35
CA LYS A 60 23.20 -13.92 -13.93
C LYS A 60 24.09 -14.65 -14.92
N GLU A 61 24.33 -14.02 -16.07
CA GLU A 61 25.36 -14.44 -17.01
C GLU A 61 26.70 -13.83 -16.57
N LEU A 62 27.72 -14.67 -16.49
CA LEU A 62 29.10 -14.27 -16.21
C LEU A 62 29.92 -14.29 -17.51
N PHE A 63 31.20 -13.93 -17.39
CA PHE A 63 32.15 -14.02 -18.49
C PHE A 63 32.15 -15.44 -19.10
N SER A 64 32.42 -15.49 -20.41
CA SER A 64 32.47 -16.72 -21.21
C SER A 64 31.19 -17.57 -21.24
N GLY A 65 30.00 -16.96 -21.14
CA GLY A 65 28.72 -17.66 -21.35
C GLY A 65 28.28 -18.57 -20.21
N VAL A 66 28.98 -18.56 -19.08
CA VAL A 66 28.60 -19.32 -17.89
C VAL A 66 27.41 -18.66 -17.22
N VAL A 67 26.33 -19.42 -17.03
CA VAL A 67 25.11 -18.97 -16.36
C VAL A 67 25.13 -19.47 -14.93
N LEU A 68 25.10 -18.55 -13.95
CA LEU A 68 24.87 -18.91 -12.56
C LEU A 68 23.43 -18.62 -12.17
N GLN A 69 22.81 -19.63 -11.55
CA GLN A 69 21.51 -19.53 -10.92
C GLN A 69 21.68 -19.73 -9.42
N GLN A 70 21.14 -18.81 -8.62
CA GLN A 70 21.24 -18.86 -7.17
C GLN A 70 19.86 -18.64 -6.53
N GLN A 71 19.61 -19.38 -5.46
CA GLN A 71 18.46 -19.17 -4.59
C GLN A 71 18.90 -18.35 -3.38
N VAL A 72 18.19 -17.26 -3.11
CA VAL A 72 18.46 -16.36 -1.99
C VAL A 72 17.17 -16.16 -1.21
N VAL A 73 17.27 -16.14 0.11
CA VAL A 73 16.14 -15.82 0.98
C VAL A 73 16.33 -14.42 1.52
N VAL A 74 15.38 -13.54 1.22
CA VAL A 74 15.34 -12.16 1.74
C VAL A 74 14.31 -12.10 2.87
N GLU A 75 14.73 -11.58 4.02
CA GLU A 75 13.85 -11.36 5.16
C GLU A 75 13.46 -9.88 5.25
N PHE A 76 12.15 -9.62 5.26
CA PHE A 76 11.57 -8.30 5.46
C PHE A 76 10.96 -8.21 6.85
N VAL A 77 11.19 -7.08 7.53
CA VAL A 77 10.57 -6.77 8.83
C VAL A 77 9.42 -5.80 8.61
N VAL A 78 8.22 -6.21 9.03
CA VAL A 78 7.00 -5.40 8.96
C VAL A 78 6.97 -4.45 10.14
N LYS A 79 6.94 -3.14 9.84
CA LYS A 79 6.77 -2.07 10.84
C LYS A 79 5.39 -1.46 10.70
N ASN A 80 4.68 -1.37 11.82
CA ASN A 80 3.38 -0.72 11.88
C ASN A 80 3.57 0.79 11.81
N HIS A 81 2.89 1.44 10.87
CA HIS A 81 2.91 2.88 10.70
C HIS A 81 1.50 3.40 10.44
N TYR A 82 1.23 4.62 10.88
CA TYR A 82 -0.01 5.32 10.54
C TYR A 82 0.10 5.96 9.16
N CYS A 83 -0.96 5.83 8.38
CA CYS A 83 -1.13 6.62 7.17
C CYS A 83 -1.41 8.09 7.54
N LYS A 84 -1.09 9.05 6.65
CA LYS A 84 -1.34 10.48 6.92
C LYS A 84 -2.81 10.76 7.24
N ASN A 85 -3.74 10.17 6.49
CA ASN A 85 -5.18 10.31 6.72
C ASN A 85 -5.61 9.72 8.08
N CYS A 86 -5.06 8.56 8.44
CA CYS A 86 -5.31 7.88 9.70
C CYS A 86 -4.84 8.73 10.90
N HIS A 87 -3.69 9.39 10.73
CA HIS A 87 -3.14 10.30 11.72
C HIS A 87 -3.98 11.59 11.85
N MET A 88 -4.49 12.14 10.74
CA MET A 88 -5.39 13.29 10.77
C MET A 88 -6.71 12.98 11.47
N HIS A 89 -7.27 11.79 11.24
CA HIS A 89 -8.48 11.35 11.92
C HIS A 89 -8.28 11.22 13.45
N ALA A 90 -7.16 10.61 13.87
CA ALA A 90 -6.80 10.53 15.28
C ALA A 90 -6.58 11.93 15.91
N ALA A 91 -6.14 12.90 15.11
CA ALA A 91 -5.95 14.29 15.52
C ALA A 91 -7.22 15.16 15.41
N GLN A 92 -8.37 14.57 15.06
CA GLN A 92 -9.66 15.28 14.86
C GLN A 92 -9.62 16.38 13.78
N ILE A 93 -8.73 16.24 12.79
CA ILE A 93 -8.64 17.12 11.62
C ILE A 93 -9.31 16.39 10.46
N ASP A 94 -10.63 16.25 10.51
CA ASP A 94 -11.37 15.36 9.61
C ASP A 94 -11.78 15.99 8.28
N TRP A 95 -11.88 17.33 8.21
CA TRP A 95 -12.43 18.02 7.06
C TRP A 95 -11.34 18.71 6.23
N SER A 96 -11.31 18.39 4.93
CA SER A 96 -10.50 19.12 3.94
C SER A 96 -11.30 20.25 3.28
N SER A 97 -12.62 20.09 3.17
CA SER A 97 -13.55 21.06 2.61
C SER A 97 -14.93 20.96 3.27
N VAL A 98 -15.66 22.08 3.30
CA VAL A 98 -17.01 22.16 3.87
C VAL A 98 -17.90 22.94 2.90
N VAL A 99 -19.05 22.37 2.56
CA VAL A 99 -20.09 23.03 1.78
C VAL A 99 -21.21 23.44 2.72
N GLN A 100 -21.57 24.73 2.74
CA GLN A 100 -22.63 25.28 3.59
C GLN A 100 -23.87 25.58 2.76
N VAL A 101 -24.93 24.79 2.96
CA VAL A 101 -26.24 25.02 2.32
C VAL A 101 -27.10 25.90 3.24
N ARG A 102 -27.66 26.99 2.72
CA ARG A 102 -28.49 27.94 3.48
C ARG A 102 -29.77 28.27 2.72
N GLN A 103 -30.88 28.35 3.44
CA GLN A 103 -32.17 28.85 2.93
C GLN A 103 -32.62 30.02 3.80
N LYS A 104 -32.95 31.15 3.17
CA LYS A 104 -33.41 32.36 3.86
C LYS A 104 -34.95 32.44 3.85
N VAL A 105 -35.60 31.46 4.48
CA VAL A 105 -37.06 31.35 4.64
C VAL A 105 -37.36 30.61 5.95
N ASP A 106 -38.47 30.93 6.63
CA ASP A 106 -38.83 30.30 7.92
C ASP A 106 -39.19 28.81 7.79
N HIS A 107 -39.75 28.39 6.65
CA HIS A 107 -40.13 26.99 6.43
C HIS A 107 -38.92 26.13 6.00
N LYS A 108 -38.86 24.89 6.47
CA LYS A 108 -37.81 23.91 6.12
C LYS A 108 -38.22 22.89 5.05
N ARG A 109 -39.38 23.07 4.40
CA ARG A 109 -39.96 22.07 3.47
C ARG A 109 -39.00 21.63 2.36
N THR A 110 -38.31 22.59 1.74
CA THR A 110 -37.33 22.32 0.68
C THR A 110 -36.03 21.72 1.21
N PHE A 111 -35.63 22.02 2.44
CA PHE A 111 -34.50 21.36 3.10
C PHE A 111 -34.78 19.88 3.37
N TYR A 112 -35.97 19.55 3.88
CA TYR A 112 -36.37 18.15 4.08
C TYR A 112 -36.52 17.40 2.75
N LEU A 113 -37.02 18.07 1.70
CA LEU A 113 -37.04 17.48 0.36
C LEU A 113 -35.62 17.19 -0.15
N LEU A 114 -34.68 18.12 0.06
CA LEU A 114 -33.28 17.94 -0.34
C LEU A 114 -32.64 16.76 0.40
N GLU A 115 -32.86 16.63 1.71
CA GLU A 115 -32.39 15.49 2.51
C GLU A 115 -32.97 14.16 2.00
N GLN A 116 -34.27 14.11 1.72
CA GLN A 116 -34.90 12.92 1.12
C GLN A 116 -34.30 12.57 -0.24
N LEU A 117 -33.99 13.57 -1.07
CA LEU A 117 -33.34 13.35 -2.36
C LEU A 117 -31.90 12.84 -2.20
N ILE A 118 -31.12 13.38 -1.26
CA ILE A 118 -29.76 12.89 -0.97
C ILE A 118 -29.79 11.41 -0.56
N LEU A 119 -30.68 11.05 0.37
CA LEU A 119 -30.86 9.66 0.80
C LEU A 119 -31.31 8.75 -0.35
N LYS A 120 -32.24 9.22 -1.21
CA LYS A 120 -32.73 8.47 -2.36
C LYS A 120 -31.65 8.21 -3.41
N HIS A 121 -30.78 9.19 -3.65
CA HIS A 121 -29.74 9.11 -4.68
C HIS A 121 -28.40 8.57 -4.15
N LYS A 122 -28.28 8.30 -2.83
CA LYS A 122 -27.03 7.87 -2.17
C LYS A 122 -25.86 8.82 -2.48
N ALA A 123 -26.16 10.11 -2.49
CA ALA A 123 -25.19 11.18 -2.68
C ALA A 123 -24.50 11.55 -1.35
#